data_AF-A0A1H8EJB6-F1
#
_entry.id   AF-A0A1H8EJB6-F1
#
_cell.length_a   1.000
_cell.length_b   1.000
_cell.length_c   1.000
_cell.angle_alpha   90.00
_cell.angle_beta   90.00
_cell.angle_gamma   90.00
#
_symmetry.space_group_name_H-M   'P 1'
#
loop_
_entity.id
_entity.type
_entity.pdbx_description
1 polymer ?
#
loop_
_entity_poly.entity_id
_entity_poly.type
_entity_poly.pdbx_seq_one_letter_code
_entity_poly.pdbx_strand_id
1 'polypeptide(L)'
;MKSFAIGKVIEPEVKRTQKGKNFVEFGLLVGKSSIVFSVWDDDNNYKKCTELTDGDNVCVIINPSVTDKGNLRFYVSNIVLAPEGLRETMLDLFVVKK
;
A
#
# COMPACT_ATOMS: atom_id res chain seq x y z
N MET A 1 -7.27 7.60 -12.64
CA MET A 1 -7.20 8.60 -11.55
C MET A 1 -6.29 8.01 -10.47
N LYS A 2 -5.34 8.78 -9.93
CA LYS A 2 -4.53 8.33 -8.79
C LYS A 2 -5.15 8.90 -7.51
N SER A 3 -5.23 8.09 -6.47
CA SER A 3 -5.69 8.48 -5.13
C SER A 3 -4.55 8.34 -4.14
N PHE A 4 -4.72 8.89 -2.95
CA PHE A 4 -3.71 8.90 -1.91
C PHE A 4 -4.33 8.46 -0.59
N ALA A 5 -3.61 7.64 0.17
CA ALA A 5 -4.00 7.21 1.51
C ALA A 5 -2.79 7.25 2.45
N ILE A 6 -3.06 7.62 3.69
CA ILE A 6 -2.13 7.48 4.81
C ILE A 6 -2.82 6.63 5.84
N GLY A 7 -2.11 5.63 6.32
CA GLY A 7 -2.67 4.71 7.29
C GLY A 7 -1.62 3.90 8.00
N LYS A 8 -2.11 3.07 8.91
CA LYS A 8 -1.32 2.11 9.64
C LYS A 8 -1.43 0.74 8.97
N VAL A 9 -0.30 0.08 8.74
CA VAL A 9 -0.23 -1.28 8.21
C VAL A 9 -0.76 -2.25 9.27
N ILE A 10 -1.55 -3.23 8.82
CA ILE A 10 -2.13 -4.30 9.62
C ILE A 10 -1.84 -5.64 8.94
N GLU A 11 -1.37 -6.60 9.71
CA GLU A 11 -1.21 -8.01 9.33
C GLU A 11 -0.50 -8.21 7.97
N PRO A 12 0.71 -7.64 7.74
CA PRO A 12 1.44 -7.90 6.52
C PRO A 12 1.97 -9.34 6.47
N GLU A 13 1.67 -10.07 5.40
CA GLU A 13 2.05 -11.47 5.24
C GLU A 13 2.49 -11.77 3.81
N VAL A 14 3.63 -12.48 3.67
CA VAL A 14 4.06 -13.04 2.38
C VAL A 14 3.33 -14.36 2.15
N LYS A 15 2.50 -14.40 1.12
CA LYS A 15 1.70 -15.57 0.72
C LYS A 15 2.18 -16.14 -0.59
N ARG A 16 1.90 -17.43 -0.80
CA ARG A 16 2.20 -18.15 -2.03
C ARG A 16 0.95 -18.81 -2.59
N THR A 17 0.69 -18.59 -3.87
CA THR A 17 -0.40 -19.27 -4.57
C THR A 17 -0.07 -20.73 -4.85
N GLN A 18 -1.10 -21.55 -5.09
CA GLN A 18 -0.93 -22.93 -5.56
C GLN A 18 -0.14 -23.04 -6.88
N LYS A 19 -0.14 -21.98 -7.69
CA LYS A 19 0.63 -21.89 -8.95
C LYS A 19 2.07 -21.40 -8.75
N GLY A 20 2.51 -21.25 -7.51
CA GLY A 20 3.89 -20.92 -7.16
C GLY A 20 4.24 -19.43 -7.17
N LYS A 21 3.33 -18.53 -7.56
CA LYS A 21 3.52 -17.08 -7.50
C LYS A 21 3.43 -16.56 -6.07
N ASN A 22 4.32 -15.64 -5.70
CA ASN A 22 4.31 -15.00 -4.39
C ASN A 22 3.59 -13.64 -4.45
N PHE A 23 2.98 -13.25 -3.34
CA PHE A 23 2.43 -11.92 -3.15
C PHE A 23 2.48 -11.54 -1.67
N VAL A 24 2.57 -10.26 -1.38
CA VAL A 24 2.37 -9.71 -0.04
C VAL A 24 0.93 -9.28 0.08
N GLU A 25 0.25 -9.72 1.13
CA GLU A 25 -1.05 -9.21 1.53
C GLU A 25 -0.90 -8.37 2.79
N PHE A 26 -1.52 -7.20 2.84
CA PHE A 26 -1.57 -6.39 4.05
C PHE A 26 -2.84 -5.52 4.06
N GLY A 27 -3.32 -5.20 5.27
CA GLY A 27 -4.35 -4.19 5.49
C GLY A 27 -3.74 -2.81 5.70
N LEU A 28 -4.42 -1.77 5.22
CA LEU A 28 -4.11 -0.38 5.54
C LEU A 28 -5.30 0.23 6.28
N LEU A 29 -5.13 0.53 7.56
CA LEU A 29 -6.13 1.21 8.38
C LEU A 29 -6.09 2.72 8.12
N VAL A 30 -7.16 3.24 7.54
CA VAL A 30 -7.35 4.66 7.24
C VAL A 30 -8.60 5.15 7.97
N GLY A 31 -8.42 5.94 9.02
CA GLY A 31 -9.51 6.40 9.87
C GLY A 31 -10.22 5.23 10.57
N LYS A 32 -11.50 4.98 10.22
CA LYS A 32 -12.32 3.89 10.80
C LYS A 32 -12.50 2.70 9.85
N SER A 33 -11.78 2.67 8.72
CA SER A 33 -11.93 1.64 7.69
C SER A 33 -10.58 1.08 7.29
N SER A 34 -10.56 -0.16 6.79
CA SER A 34 -9.36 -0.79 6.26
C SER A 34 -9.48 -1.04 4.75
N ILE A 35 -8.35 -0.93 4.06
CA ILE A 35 -8.20 -1.30 2.65
C ILE A 35 -7.21 -2.45 2.58
N VAL A 36 -7.59 -3.56 1.95
CA VAL A 36 -6.69 -4.71 1.77
C VAL A 36 -5.97 -4.58 0.43
N PHE A 37 -4.66 -4.76 0.46
CA PHE A 37 -3.81 -4.79 -0.73
C PHE A 37 -3.17 -6.16 -0.90
N SER A 38 -3.07 -6.59 -2.16
CA SER A 38 -2.27 -7.75 -2.56
C SER A 38 -1.26 -7.28 -3.60
N VAL A 39 0.03 -7.32 -3.26
CA VAL A 39 1.14 -6.85 -4.11
C VAL A 39 1.93 -8.06 -4.57
N TRP A 40 1.92 -8.34 -5.87
CA TRP A 40 2.52 -9.53 -6.46
C TRP A 40 4.02 -9.36 -6.69
N ASP A 41 4.75 -10.47 -6.80
CA ASP A 41 6.22 -10.50 -6.98
C ASP A 41 6.72 -9.85 -8.28
N ASP A 42 5.85 -9.65 -9.26
CA ASP A 42 6.10 -8.91 -10.49
C ASP A 42 5.85 -7.39 -10.37
N ASP A 43 5.33 -6.91 -9.24
CA ASP A 43 5.15 -5.48 -8.97
C ASP A 43 6.45 -4.85 -8.44
N ASN A 44 6.77 -3.64 -8.94
CA ASN A 44 7.94 -2.88 -8.52
C ASN A 44 7.93 -2.54 -7.01
N ASN A 45 6.77 -2.55 -6.36
CA ASN A 45 6.62 -2.29 -4.93
C ASN A 45 6.75 -3.56 -4.07
N TYR A 46 6.81 -4.76 -4.65
CA TYR A 46 6.83 -6.02 -3.90
C TYR A 46 7.87 -6.04 -2.77
N LYS A 47 9.13 -5.71 -3.10
CA LYS A 47 10.23 -5.70 -2.11
C LYS A 47 9.96 -4.73 -0.96
N LYS A 48 9.43 -3.55 -1.25
CA LYS A 48 9.07 -2.57 -0.22
C LYS A 48 7.94 -3.11 0.67
N CYS A 49 6.96 -3.78 0.07
CA CYS A 49 5.84 -4.37 0.81
C CYS A 49 6.28 -5.56 1.67
N THR A 50 7.27 -6.35 1.26
CA THR A 50 7.80 -7.46 2.07
C THR A 50 8.53 -7.00 3.33
N GLU A 51 8.95 -5.74 3.37
CA GLU A 51 9.66 -5.13 4.50
C GLU A 51 8.70 -4.46 5.50
N LEU A 52 7.40 -4.39 5.19
CA LEU A 52 6.41 -3.81 6.08
C LEU A 52 6.19 -4.67 7.32
N THR A 53 5.99 -4.00 8.44
CA THR A 53 5.66 -4.61 9.73
C THR A 53 4.31 -4.12 10.23
N ASP A 54 3.67 -4.94 11.07
CA ASP A 54 2.41 -4.57 11.70
C ASP A 54 2.60 -3.29 12.53
N GLY A 55 1.74 -2.31 12.32
CA GLY A 55 1.80 -1.02 13.01
C GLY A 55 2.59 0.08 12.30
N ASP A 56 3.27 -0.21 11.18
CA ASP A 56 3.98 0.80 10.39
C ASP A 56 3.02 1.88 9.89
N ASN A 57 3.42 3.15 9.98
CA ASN A 57 2.70 4.21 9.29
C ASN A 57 3.24 4.32 7.87
N VAL A 58 2.35 4.31 6.88
CA VAL A 58 2.74 4.39 5.47
C VAL A 58 1.92 5.42 4.72
N CYS A 59 2.55 5.98 3.70
CA CYS A 59 1.91 6.78 2.67
C CYS A 59 1.84 5.93 1.39
N VAL A 60 0.63 5.75 0.86
CA VAL A 60 0.38 4.95 -0.34
C VAL A 60 -0.30 5.79 -1.41
N ILE A 61 0.21 5.69 -2.64
CA ILE A 61 -0.50 6.14 -3.84
C ILE A 61 -1.27 4.95 -4.40
N ILE A 62 -2.59 5.10 -4.48
CA ILE A 62 -3.52 4.04 -4.90
C ILE A 62 -4.00 4.32 -6.32
N ASN A 63 -4.00 3.28 -7.16
CA ASN A 63 -4.72 3.28 -8.43
C ASN A 63 -5.99 2.44 -8.29
N PRO A 64 -7.16 3.06 -8.10
CA PRO A 64 -8.43 2.33 -8.16
C PRO A 64 -8.74 1.89 -9.60
N SER A 65 -9.27 0.69 -9.75
CA SER A 65 -9.80 0.16 -11.01
C SER A 65 -11.11 -0.56 -10.74
N VAL A 66 -12.06 -0.43 -11.67
CA VAL A 66 -13.30 -1.20 -11.64
C VAL A 66 -13.15 -2.37 -12.61
N THR A 67 -13.40 -3.58 -12.13
CA THR A 67 -13.42 -4.78 -12.99
C THR A 67 -14.67 -4.80 -13.86
N ASP A 68 -14.67 -5.61 -14.92
CA ASP A 68 -15.85 -5.81 -15.80
C ASP A 68 -17.11 -6.29 -15.04
N LYS A 69 -16.94 -6.85 -13.84
CA LYS A 69 -18.01 -7.28 -12.93
C LYS A 69 -18.48 -6.19 -11.96
N GLY A 70 -17.99 -4.95 -12.08
CA GLY A 70 -18.34 -3.83 -11.21
C GLY A 70 -17.60 -3.80 -9.86
N ASN A 71 -16.72 -4.77 -9.59
CA ASN A 71 -15.94 -4.76 -8.34
C ASN A 71 -14.83 -3.71 -8.39
N LEU A 72 -14.75 -2.90 -7.33
CA LEU A 72 -13.66 -1.97 -7.12
C LEU A 72 -12.43 -2.70 -6.59
N ARG A 73 -11.27 -2.49 -7.23
CA ARG A 73 -9.96 -2.99 -6.81
C ARG A 73 -9.01 -1.83 -6.63
N PHE A 74 -8.15 -1.95 -5.63
CA PHE A 74 -7.13 -0.96 -5.31
C PHE A 74 -5.75 -1.55 -5.55
N TYR A 75 -4.95 -0.88 -6.37
CA TYR A 75 -3.58 -1.27 -6.67
C TYR A 75 -2.61 -0.28 -6.05
N VAL A 76 -1.50 -0.78 -5.49
CA VAL A 76 -0.43 0.05 -4.95
C VAL A 76 0.41 0.58 -6.12
N SER A 77 0.33 1.89 -6.38
CA SER A 77 1.21 2.51 -7.39
C SER A 77 2.59 2.83 -6.81
N ASN A 78 2.63 3.26 -5.55
CA ASN A 78 3.84 3.54 -4.80
C ASN A 78 3.52 3.47 -3.30
N ILE A 79 4.52 3.12 -2.51
CA ILE A 79 4.43 3.05 -1.05
C ILE A 79 5.74 3.53 -0.43
N VAL A 80 5.63 4.28 0.65
CA VAL A 80 6.76 4.72 1.48
C VAL A 80 6.38 4.61 2.95
N LEU A 81 7.36 4.22 3.78
CA LEU A 81 7.25 4.38 5.22
C LEU A 81 7.16 5.87 5.53
N ALA A 82 6.19 6.23 6.36
CA ALA A 82 6.01 7.58 6.83
C ALA A 82 6.83 7.77 8.11
N PRO A 83 7.60 8.87 8.23
CA PRO A 83 8.37 9.15 9.43
C PRO A 83 7.45 9.29 10.65
N GLU A 84 7.96 8.93 11.83
CA GLU A 84 7.27 9.18 13.09
C GLU A 84 6.94 10.68 13.21
N GLY A 85 5.71 11.01 13.62
CA GLY A 85 5.27 12.41 13.79
C GLY A 85 4.59 13.07 12.59
N LEU A 86 4.26 12.31 11.54
CA LEU A 86 3.44 12.51 10.32
C LEU A 86 2.60 13.80 10.08
N ARG A 87 2.21 14.59 11.08
CA ARG A 87 1.42 15.81 10.86
C ARG A 87 2.23 16.93 10.19
N GLU A 88 3.55 16.99 10.40
CA GLU A 88 4.40 18.09 9.92
C GLU A 88 5.20 17.76 8.64
N THR A 89 5.54 16.48 8.42
CA THR A 89 6.46 16.04 7.35
C THR A 89 5.77 15.69 6.01
N MET A 90 4.45 15.67 5.96
CA MET A 90 3.67 15.19 4.80
C MET A 90 3.85 16.05 3.54
N LEU A 91 4.08 17.36 3.68
CA LEU A 91 4.30 18.23 2.52
C LEU A 91 5.68 18.00 1.90
N ASP A 92 6.69 17.65 2.71
CA ASP A 92 8.08 17.50 2.25
C ASP A 92 8.33 16.18 1.50
N LEU A 93 7.56 15.13 1.79
CA LEU A 93 7.69 13.81 1.14
C LEU A 93 7.21 13.79 -0.33
N PHE A 94 6.47 14.81 -0.76
CA PHE A 94 5.95 14.92 -2.14
C PHE A 94 6.51 16.13 -2.91
N VAL A 95 7.39 16.94 -2.30
CA VAL A 95 8.08 18.02 -3.02
C VAL A 95 9.14 17.38 -3.93
N VAL A 96 8.81 17.24 -5.20
CA VAL A 96 9.79 17.03 -6.26
C VAL A 96 10.72 18.25 -6.25
N LYS A 97 11.98 18.07 -5.83
CA LYS A 97 13.01 19.08 -6.07
C LYS A 97 13.09 19.28 -7.60
N LYS A 98 12.74 20.50 -8.04
CA LYS A 98 12.98 20.98 -9.40
C LYS A 98 14.48 20.98 -9.72
#